data_AF-A0A1I8CA69-F1
#
_entry.id   AF-A0A1I8CA69-F1
#
_cell.length_a   1.000
_cell.length_b   1.000
_cell.length_c   1.000
_cell.angle_alpha   90.00
_cell.angle_beta   90.00
_cell.angle_gamma   90.00
#
_symmetry.space_group_name_H-M   'P 1'
#
loop_
_entity.id
_entity.type
_entity.pdbx_description
1 polymer ?
#
loop_
_entity_poly.entity_id
_entity_poly.type
_entity_poly.pdbx_seq_one_letter_code
_entity_poly.pdbx_strand_id
1 'polypeptide(L)'
;MKITRLCMLILIVIVKTIHTTEVFINFLLENSELCGDPWQMQTLPVIGLCTAGCREGLDVCMEDENLRQRCKRLPLPCVKLYSCHDLSMKPERSDYI
;
A
#
# COMPACT_ATOMS: atom_id res chain seq x y z
N MET A 1 -26.12 -18.27 11.43
CA MET A 1 -26.28 -17.32 10.30
C MET A 1 -25.59 -15.96 10.51
N LYS A 2 -25.49 -15.43 11.74
CA LYS A 2 -24.78 -14.15 11.99
C LYS A 2 -23.24 -14.26 11.93
N ILE A 3 -22.68 -15.34 12.50
CA ILE A 3 -21.23 -15.60 12.51
C ILE A 3 -20.70 -15.84 11.09
N THR A 4 -21.41 -16.63 10.27
CA THR A 4 -21.01 -16.90 8.88
C THR A 4 -20.96 -15.64 8.01
N ARG A 5 -21.90 -14.71 8.20
CA ARG A 5 -21.88 -13.40 7.51
C ARG A 5 -20.74 -12.51 8.01
N LEU A 6 -20.45 -12.53 9.31
CA LEU A 6 -19.32 -11.79 9.88
C LEU A 6 -17.98 -12.31 9.33
N CYS A 7 -17.79 -13.63 9.29
CA CYS A 7 -16.57 -14.22 8.72
C CYS A 7 -16.40 -13.88 7.23
N MET A 8 -17.48 -13.91 6.45
CA MET A 8 -17.44 -13.51 5.03
C MET A 8 -17.06 -12.03 4.87
N LEU A 9 -17.60 -11.13 5.70
CA LEU A 9 -17.23 -9.71 5.67
C LEU A 9 -15.75 -9.50 6.03
N ILE A 10 -15.27 -10.17 7.07
CA ILE A 10 -13.86 -10.11 7.48
C ILE A 10 -12.96 -10.61 6.33
N LEU A 11 -13.33 -11.71 5.68
CA LEU A 11 -12.58 -12.27 4.56
C LEU A 11 -12.51 -11.27 3.38
N ILE A 12 -13.62 -10.61 3.04
CA ILE A 12 -13.66 -9.61 1.98
C ILE A 12 -12.74 -8.42 2.30
N VAL A 13 -12.73 -7.96 3.54
CA VAL A 13 -11.84 -6.86 3.98
C VAL A 13 -10.38 -7.27 3.84
N ILE A 14 -10.00 -8.46 4.32
CA ILE A 14 -8.63 -8.97 4.23
C ILE A 14 -8.17 -9.05 2.77
N VAL A 15 -8.99 -9.63 1.89
CA VAL A 15 -8.65 -9.77 0.46
C VAL A 15 -8.45 -8.40 -0.20
N LYS A 16 -9.30 -7.41 0.11
CA LYS A 16 -9.13 -6.04 -0.41
C LYS A 16 -7.83 -5.39 0.06
N THR A 17 -7.47 -5.56 1.32
CA THR A 17 -6.22 -5.00 1.89
C THR A 17 -4.98 -5.63 1.25
N ILE A 18 -5.01 -6.94 0.97
CA ILE A 18 -3.90 -7.63 0.30
C ILE A 18 -3.74 -7.08 -1.13
N HIS A 19 -4.82 -7.02 -1.90
CA HIS A 19 -4.76 -6.57 -3.29
C HIS A 19 -4.27 -5.11 -3.43
N THR A 20 -4.72 -4.21 -2.54
CA THR A 20 -4.28 -2.81 -2.54
C THR A 20 -2.80 -2.68 -2.21
N THR A 21 -2.29 -3.48 -1.27
CA THR A 21 -0.87 -3.52 -0.93
C THR A 21 -0.03 -4.01 -2.12
N GLU A 22 -0.46 -5.06 -2.82
CA GLU A 22 0.27 -5.60 -3.97
C GLU A 22 0.38 -4.59 -5.12
N VAL A 23 -0.72 -3.91 -5.47
CA VAL A 23 -0.73 -2.87 -6.52
C VAL A 23 0.20 -1.71 -6.17
N PHE A 24 0.21 -1.28 -4.90
CA PHE A 24 1.10 -0.23 -4.44
C PHE A 24 2.57 -0.65 -4.50
N ILE A 25 2.92 -1.85 -4.05
CA ILE A 25 4.30 -2.37 -4.13
C ILE A 25 4.76 -2.52 -5.57
N ASN A 26 3.90 -3.04 -6.46
CA ASN A 26 4.21 -3.15 -7.89
C ASN A 26 4.45 -1.77 -8.53
N PHE A 27 3.62 -0.78 -8.20
CA PHE A 27 3.85 0.60 -8.63
C PHE A 27 5.21 1.13 -8.18
N LEU A 28 5.60 0.87 -6.93
CA LEU A 28 6.90 1.30 -6.39
C LEU A 28 8.09 0.60 -7.05
N LEU A 29 7.94 -0.67 -7.44
CA LEU A 29 8.94 -1.44 -8.19
C LEU A 29 9.15 -0.85 -9.58
N GLU A 30 8.06 -0.66 -10.33
CA GLU A 30 8.07 -0.13 -11.69
C GLU A 30 8.63 1.29 -11.75
N ASN A 31 8.48 2.06 -10.66
CA ASN A 31 8.91 3.45 -10.57
C ASN A 31 10.06 3.65 -9.56
N SER A 32 10.87 2.62 -9.33
CA SER A 32 11.92 2.60 -8.29
C SER A 32 12.93 3.75 -8.37
N GLU A 33 13.29 4.20 -9.58
CA GLU A 33 14.15 5.38 -9.76
C GLU A 33 13.53 6.67 -9.20
N LEU A 34 12.21 6.82 -9.36
CA LEU A 34 11.46 8.01 -8.93
C LEU A 34 11.05 7.94 -7.45
N CYS A 35 10.64 6.75 -7.02
CA CYS A 35 10.16 6.47 -5.68
C CYS A 35 11.28 6.18 -4.68
N GLY A 36 12.51 6.00 -5.18
CA GLY A 36 13.68 5.64 -4.43
C GLY A 36 13.65 4.15 -4.10
N ASP A 37 14.66 3.41 -4.56
CA ASP A 37 14.73 1.96 -4.46
C ASP A 37 14.52 1.46 -3.00
N PRO A 38 13.39 0.81 -2.71
CA PRO A 38 13.10 0.20 -1.41
C PRO A 38 14.08 -0.93 -1.03
N TRP A 39 14.73 -1.57 -2.00
CA TRP A 39 15.51 -2.79 -1.83
C TRP A 39 17.02 -2.56 -1.65
N GLN A 40 17.54 -1.35 -1.84
CA GLN A 40 18.98 -1.07 -1.62
C GLN A 40 19.39 -0.90 -0.15
N MET A 41 18.41 -0.86 0.76
CA MET A 41 18.69 -0.72 2.19
C MET A 41 18.58 -2.10 2.85
N GLN A 42 19.22 -2.28 4.01
CA GLN A 42 19.05 -3.47 4.88
C GLN A 42 17.62 -3.58 5.48
N THR A 43 16.64 -3.00 4.79
CA THR A 43 15.25 -2.94 5.18
C THR A 43 14.37 -3.28 4.00
N LEU A 44 13.37 -4.12 4.22
CA LEU A 44 12.45 -4.61 3.18
C LEU A 44 11.09 -3.92 3.33
N PRO A 45 10.36 -3.67 2.22
CA PRO A 45 8.99 -3.23 2.33
C PRO A 45 8.11 -4.32 2.96
N VAL A 46 7.27 -3.93 3.92
CA VAL A 46 6.30 -4.82 4.56
C VAL A 46 5.14 -5.07 3.60
N ILE A 47 4.94 -6.34 3.21
CA ILE A 47 3.87 -6.78 2.29
C ILE A 47 2.55 -7.04 3.04
N GLY A 48 2.57 -7.02 4.37
CA GLY A 48 1.43 -7.33 5.24
C GLY A 48 0.99 -6.17 6.14
N LEU A 49 0.79 -6.48 7.42
CA LEU A 49 0.32 -5.51 8.41
C LEU A 49 1.45 -4.54 8.81
N CYS A 50 1.27 -3.25 8.51
CA CYS A 50 2.12 -2.20 9.05
C CYS A 50 1.60 -1.71 10.41
N THR A 51 2.40 -1.87 11.46
CA THR A 51 2.07 -1.44 12.82
C THR A 51 2.64 -0.05 13.16
N ALA A 52 3.53 0.48 12.33
CA ALA A 52 4.20 1.77 12.54
C ALA A 52 3.31 3.00 12.26
N GLY A 53 2.05 2.82 11.83
CA GLY A 53 1.10 3.92 11.60
C GLY A 53 1.46 4.81 10.40
N CYS A 54 1.98 4.22 9.31
CA CYS A 54 2.39 4.97 8.13
C CYS A 54 1.19 5.58 7.39
N ARG A 55 1.40 6.74 6.75
CA ARG A 55 0.36 7.39 5.95
C ARG A 55 0.27 6.74 4.57
N GLU A 56 -0.90 6.21 4.28
CA GLU A 56 -1.24 5.60 2.99
C GLU A 56 -0.95 6.57 1.82
N GLY A 57 -0.34 6.06 0.75
CA GLY A 57 0.03 6.82 -0.45
C GLY A 57 1.17 7.84 -0.27
N LEU A 58 1.70 8.01 0.95
CA LEU A 58 2.76 8.98 1.24
C LEU A 58 4.01 8.35 1.83
N ASP A 59 3.84 7.30 2.62
CA ASP A 59 4.89 6.62 3.35
C ASP A 59 4.84 5.11 3.02
N VAL A 60 6.00 4.47 2.90
CA VAL A 60 6.15 3.02 2.75
C VAL A 60 6.58 2.42 4.08
N CYS A 61 5.91 1.35 4.49
CA CYS A 61 6.30 0.62 5.69
C CYS A 61 7.51 -0.27 5.36
N MET A 62 8.63 -0.02 6.04
CA MET A 62 9.86 -0.78 5.88
C MET A 62 10.16 -1.52 7.18
N GLU A 63 10.66 -2.75 7.09
CA GLU A 63 11.08 -3.58 8.21
C GLU A 63 12.57 -3.86 8.12
N ASP A 64 13.30 -3.70 9.22
CA ASP A 64 14.72 -4.01 9.30
C ASP A 64 15.00 -5.46 9.72
N GLU A 65 16.28 -5.86 9.70
CA GLU A 65 16.72 -7.18 10.13
C GLU A 65 16.37 -7.54 11.59
N ASN A 66 16.05 -6.53 12.41
CA ASN A 66 15.62 -6.69 13.81
C ASN A 66 14.09 -6.71 13.96
N LEU A 67 13.34 -6.86 12.86
CA LEU A 67 11.88 -6.84 12.80
C LEU A 67 11.26 -5.52 13.27
N ARG A 68 12.00 -4.41 13.18
CA ARG A 68 11.46 -3.08 13.54
C ARG A 68 10.89 -2.42 12.30
N GLN A 69 9.61 -2.05 12.42
CA GLN A 69 8.89 -1.37 11.37
C GLN A 69 9.06 0.14 11.48
N ARG A 70 9.30 0.80 10.35
CA ARG A 70 9.45 2.25 10.24
C ARG A 70 8.80 2.77 8.97
N CYS A 71 8.32 4.00 9.02
CA CYS A 71 7.75 4.68 7.86
C CYS A 71 8.84 5.41 7.08
N LYS A 72 9.04 5.04 5.82
CA LYS A 72 9.90 5.75 4.87
C LYS A 72 9.03 6.66 4.01
N ARG A 73 9.26 7.96 4.10
CA ARG A 73 8.57 8.95 3.26
C ARG A 73 8.92 8.74 1.78
N LEU A 74 7.92 8.71 0.91
CA LEU A 74 8.14 8.72 -0.53
C LEU A 74 8.57 10.10 -1.03
N PRO A 75 9.41 10.18 -2.07
CA PRO A 75 9.69 11.43 -2.76
C PRO A 75 8.41 12.06 -3.31
N LEU A 76 8.30 13.39 -3.23
CA LEU A 76 7.12 14.11 -3.71
C LEU A 76 6.75 13.81 -5.19
N PRO A 77 7.72 13.67 -6.12
CA PRO A 77 7.39 13.27 -7.49
C PRO A 77 6.71 11.90 -7.59
N CYS A 78 7.17 10.92 -6.80
CA CYS A 78 6.55 9.59 -6.73
C CYS A 78 5.13 9.66 -6.16
N VAL A 79 4.91 10.42 -5.08
CA VAL A 79 3.57 10.63 -4.50
C VAL A 79 2.59 11.21 -5.53
N LYS A 80 3.04 12.21 -6.30
CA LYS A 80 2.22 12.81 -7.36
C LYS A 80 1.87 11.79 -8.43
N LEU A 81 2.85 11.00 -8.87
CA LEU A 81 2.63 9.97 -9.88
C LEU A 81 1.65 8.89 -9.37
N TYR A 82 1.82 8.42 -8.14
CA TYR A 82 0.92 7.43 -7.53
C TYR A 82 -0.51 7.97 -7.40
N SER A 83 -0.66 9.25 -7.03
CA SER A 83 -1.98 9.89 -6.96
C SER A 83 -2.68 9.90 -8.33
N CYS A 84 -1.95 10.19 -9.41
CA CYS A 84 -2.49 10.12 -10.77
C CYS A 84 -2.85 8.68 -11.18
N HIS A 85 -2.00 7.71 -10.81
CA HIS A 85 -2.20 6.29 -11.08
C HIS A 85 -3.44 5.74 -10.35
N ASP A 86 -3.59 6.03 -9.05
CA ASP A 86 -4.76 5.64 -8.24
C ASP A 86 -6.06 6.26 -8.77
N LEU A 87 -6.02 7.51 -9.25
CA LEU A 87 -7.17 8.15 -9.90
C LEU A 87 -7.56 7.47 -11.21
N SER A 88 -6.60 6.92 -11.97
CA SER A 88 -6.88 6.17 -13.21
C SER A 88 -7.36 4.74 -12.99
N MET A 89 -7.08 4.15 -11.82
CA MET A 89 -7.52 2.80 -11.44
C MET A 89 -8.87 2.77 -10.72
N LYS A 90 -9.36 3.91 -10.23
CA LYS A 90 -10.74 3.99 -9.74
C LYS A 90 -11.70 3.91 -10.93
N PRO A 91 -12.62 2.92 -10.98
CA PRO A 91 -13.70 2.99 -11.96
C PRO A 91 -14.41 4.32 -11.76
N GLU A 92 -14.75 5.00 -12.87
CA GLU A 92 -15.52 6.25 -12.87
C GLU A 92 -16.56 6.16 -11.74
N ARG A 93 -16.39 7.03 -10.74
CA ARG A 93 -17.36 7.19 -9.68
C ARG A 93 -18.64 7.57 -10.39
N SER A 94 -19.54 6.61 -10.52
CA SER A 94 -20.87 6.85 -11.04
C SER A 94 -21.52 7.82 -10.07
N ASP A 95 -21.56 9.07 -10.49
CA ASP A 95 -22.38 10.11 -9.90
C ASP A 95 -23.84 9.68 -10.08
N TYR A 96 -24.33 8.88 -9.15
CA TYR A 96 -25.76 8.72 -8.94
C TYR A 96 -26.22 9.90 -8.09
N ILE A 97 -26.75 10.89 -8.81
CA ILE A 97 -27.71 11.89 -8.32
C ILE A 97 -28.94 11.17 -7.77
#